data_AF-A0A538CJV0-F1
#
_entry.id   AF-A0A538CJV0-F1
#
_cell.length_a   1.000
_cell.length_b   1.000
_cell.length_c   1.000
_cell.angle_alpha   90.00
_cell.angle_beta   90.00
_cell.angle_gamma   90.00
#
_symmetry.space_group_name_H-M   'P 1'
#
loop_
_entity.id
_entity.type
_entity.pdbx_description
1 polymer ?
#
loop_
_entity_poly.entity_id
_entity_poly.type
_entity_poly.pdbx_seq_one_letter_code
_entity_poly.pdbx_strand_id
1 'polypeptide(L)'
;MLRDFFPSLVPGRSVIVHQDYGWGDTPWIAITVELMRESLVLIDWMEWGTHVFFVERELPAELLERGVDGLDLDAKIELIEQAGRHAEGWVLGMLEISRALLVAERDGPDAAVSELAAIRKRYPQRGFVLACIDDVQRVHTDLAPAR
;
A
#
# COMPACT_ATOMS: atom_id res chain seq x y z
N MET A 1 -6.47 -16.83 -0.03
CA MET A 1 -5.68 -16.20 1.07
C MET A 1 -6.59 -15.68 2.17
N LEU A 2 -7.32 -14.57 1.99
CA LEU A 2 -8.18 -14.02 3.06
C LEU A 2 -9.19 -15.06 3.57
N ARG A 3 -9.91 -15.72 2.66
CA ARG A 3 -10.89 -16.79 3.00
C ARG A 3 -10.30 -18.00 3.71
N ASP A 4 -9.00 -18.27 3.57
CA ASP A 4 -8.38 -19.49 4.07
C ASP A 4 -7.81 -19.30 5.49
N PHE A 5 -7.30 -18.10 5.77
CA PHE A 5 -6.60 -17.80 7.02
C PHE A 5 -7.40 -16.92 7.98
N PHE A 6 -8.16 -15.96 7.45
CA PHE A 6 -8.79 -14.93 8.28
C PHE A 6 -10.00 -15.41 9.10
N PRO A 7 -10.76 -16.46 8.70
CA PRO A 7 -11.80 -17.01 9.56
C PRO A 7 -11.29 -17.57 10.90
N SER A 8 -9.97 -17.81 11.02
CA SER A 8 -9.35 -18.28 12.27
C SER A 8 -8.86 -17.14 13.17
N LEU A 9 -9.01 -15.87 12.75
CA LEU A 9 -8.61 -14.72 13.54
C LEU A 9 -9.65 -14.47 14.63
N VAL A 10 -9.20 -14.50 15.89
CA VAL A 10 -10.05 -14.29 17.07
C VAL A 10 -9.75 -12.88 17.61
N PRO A 11 -10.76 -11.97 17.63
CA PRO A 11 -10.61 -10.66 18.25
C PRO A 11 -10.11 -10.77 19.69
N GLY A 12 -9.17 -9.90 20.08
CA GLY A 12 -8.58 -9.91 21.41
C GLY A 12 -7.46 -10.95 21.60
N ARG A 13 -7.14 -11.78 20.59
CA ARG A 13 -6.13 -12.84 20.70
C ARG A 13 -5.18 -12.92 19.51
N SER A 14 -5.67 -12.71 18.31
CA SER A 14 -4.89 -12.90 17.09
C SER A 14 -4.09 -11.65 16.71
N VAL A 15 -2.98 -11.89 16.01
CA VAL A 15 -2.19 -10.85 15.34
C VAL A 15 -2.08 -11.18 13.85
N ILE A 16 -2.04 -10.14 13.02
CA ILE A 16 -1.74 -10.21 11.59
C ILE A 16 -0.34 -9.62 11.40
N VAL A 17 0.50 -10.35 10.68
CA VAL A 17 1.90 -9.99 10.44
C VAL A 17 2.07 -9.81 8.94
N HIS A 18 2.12 -8.56 8.48
CA HIS A 18 2.30 -8.24 7.07
C HIS A 18 3.76 -7.91 6.78
N GLN A 19 4.38 -8.73 5.93
CA GLN A 19 5.53 -8.29 5.16
C GLN A 19 5.02 -7.39 4.03
N ASP A 20 5.88 -6.49 3.56
CA ASP A 20 5.62 -5.65 2.39
C ASP A 20 4.43 -4.68 2.50
N TYR A 21 3.93 -4.40 3.71
CA TYR A 21 2.87 -3.39 3.92
C TYR A 21 3.24 -2.03 3.29
N GLY A 22 4.50 -1.63 3.44
CA GLY A 22 5.05 -0.42 2.84
C GLY A 22 5.83 -0.68 1.55
N TRP A 23 5.51 -1.72 0.77
CA TRP A 23 6.18 -1.97 -0.51
C TRP A 23 5.39 -1.39 -1.68
N GLY A 24 6.09 -0.70 -2.57
CA GLY A 24 5.52 0.16 -3.60
C GLY A 24 4.72 -0.60 -4.66
N ASP A 25 5.12 -1.84 -4.95
CA ASP A 25 4.51 -2.64 -6.02
C ASP A 25 3.41 -3.58 -5.51
N THR A 26 3.09 -3.54 -4.22
CA THR A 26 2.05 -4.39 -3.60
C THR A 26 0.94 -3.56 -2.96
N PRO A 27 0.25 -2.68 -3.72
CA PRO A 27 -0.79 -1.80 -3.18
C PRO A 27 -1.90 -2.58 -2.46
N TRP A 28 -2.20 -3.80 -2.91
CA TRP A 28 -3.26 -4.63 -2.34
C TRP A 28 -3.04 -4.95 -0.86
N ILE A 29 -1.80 -4.96 -0.35
CA ILE A 29 -1.53 -5.23 1.07
C ILE A 29 -2.00 -4.05 1.92
N ALA A 30 -1.55 -2.84 1.60
CA ALA A 30 -1.96 -1.63 2.31
C ALA A 30 -3.47 -1.39 2.20
N ILE A 31 -4.04 -1.59 1.02
CA ILE A 31 -5.50 -1.51 0.79
C ILE A 31 -6.25 -2.52 1.66
N THR A 32 -5.78 -3.77 1.74
CA THR A 32 -6.41 -4.81 2.57
C THR A 32 -6.40 -4.43 4.04
N VAL A 33 -5.29 -3.90 4.55
CA VAL A 33 -5.18 -3.43 5.95
C VAL A 33 -6.11 -2.24 6.18
N GLU A 34 -6.19 -1.29 5.25
CA GLU A 34 -7.04 -0.11 5.40
C GLU A 34 -8.53 -0.47 5.42
N LEU A 35 -8.96 -1.44 4.61
CA LEU A 35 -10.32 -1.99 4.66
C LEU A 35 -10.67 -2.64 6.02
N MET A 36 -9.66 -3.05 6.79
CA MET A 36 -9.82 -3.60 8.14
C MET A 36 -9.48 -2.60 9.24
N ARG A 37 -9.25 -1.33 8.91
CA ARG A 37 -8.59 -0.39 9.81
C ARG A 37 -9.31 -0.25 11.15
N GLU A 38 -10.63 -0.26 11.15
CA GLU A 38 -11.44 -0.17 12.37
C GLU A 38 -11.35 -1.39 13.28
N SER A 39 -10.88 -2.53 12.75
CA SER A 39 -10.72 -3.79 13.47
C SER A 39 -9.28 -4.06 13.93
N LEU A 40 -8.32 -3.25 13.45
CA LEU A 40 -6.89 -3.48 13.64
C LEU A 40 -6.22 -2.35 14.40
N VAL A 41 -5.28 -2.73 15.27
CA VAL A 41 -4.37 -1.79 15.96
C VAL A 41 -2.94 -2.15 15.59
N LEU A 42 -2.17 -1.21 15.05
CA LEU A 42 -0.73 -1.42 14.83
C LEU A 42 -0.03 -1.47 16.20
N ILE A 43 0.58 -2.60 16.54
CA ILE A 43 1.24 -2.81 17.85
C ILE A 43 2.77 -2.83 17.77
N ASP A 44 3.32 -3.13 16.59
CA ASP A 44 4.77 -3.09 16.34
C ASP A 44 5.04 -2.95 14.83
N TRP A 45 6.19 -2.36 14.48
CA TRP A 45 6.62 -2.26 13.08
C TRP A 45 8.13 -2.04 12.96
N MET A 46 8.65 -2.39 11.79
CA MET A 46 10.02 -2.12 11.40
C MET A 46 10.05 -1.34 10.09
N GLU A 47 10.87 -0.29 10.01
CA GLU A 47 10.88 0.65 8.88
C GLU A 47 11.02 -0.06 7.53
N TRP A 48 11.79 -1.14 7.44
CA TRP A 48 12.04 -1.87 6.20
C TRP A 48 11.52 -3.30 6.20
N GLY A 49 10.46 -3.56 6.96
CA GLY A 49 9.95 -4.92 7.03
C GLY A 49 8.53 -4.99 7.53
N THR A 50 8.39 -5.70 8.63
CA THR A 50 7.11 -6.22 9.05
C THR A 50 6.29 -5.19 9.80
N HIS A 51 4.99 -5.17 9.53
CA HIS A 51 4.01 -4.49 10.36
C HIS A 51 3.15 -5.53 11.08
N VAL A 52 2.97 -5.35 12.39
CA VAL A 52 2.24 -6.27 13.26
C VAL A 52 0.98 -5.58 13.75
N PHE A 53 -0.16 -6.14 13.38
CA PHE A 53 -1.48 -5.62 13.73
C PHE A 53 -2.17 -6.58 14.71
N PHE A 54 -2.62 -6.06 15.84
CA PHE A 54 -3.52 -6.77 16.74
C PHE A 54 -4.96 -6.70 16.22
N VAL A 55 -5.64 -7.84 16.21
CA VAL A 55 -7.06 -7.91 15.84
C VAL A 55 -7.89 -7.54 17.07
N GLU A 56 -8.27 -6.28 17.17
CA GLU A 56 -9.07 -5.77 18.31
C GLU A 56 -10.55 -6.15 18.16
N ARG A 57 -11.07 -6.13 16.93
CA ARG A 57 -12.50 -6.35 16.63
C ARG A 57 -12.68 -7.36 15.50
N GLU A 58 -13.91 -7.81 15.31
CA GLU A 58 -14.25 -8.67 14.17
C GLU A 58 -13.91 -7.99 12.85
N LEU A 59 -13.40 -8.76 11.90
CA LEU A 59 -13.10 -8.26 10.56
C LEU A 59 -14.39 -8.14 9.73
N PRO A 60 -14.50 -7.14 8.83
CA PRO A 60 -15.68 -7.00 7.99
C PRO A 60 -15.93 -8.27 7.13
N ALA A 61 -17.11 -8.88 7.26
CA ALA A 61 -17.44 -10.13 6.56
C ALA A 61 -17.34 -9.98 5.03
N GLU A 62 -17.79 -8.85 4.49
CA GLU A 62 -17.73 -8.56 3.06
C GLU A 62 -16.30 -8.53 2.52
N LEU A 63 -15.32 -8.11 3.34
CA LEU A 63 -13.91 -8.14 2.96
C LEU A 63 -13.39 -9.57 2.86
N LEU A 64 -13.78 -10.45 3.79
CA LEU A 64 -13.39 -11.86 3.76
C LEU A 64 -13.92 -12.54 2.49
N GLU A 65 -15.11 -12.14 2.06
CA GLU A 65 -15.72 -12.67 0.85
C GLU A 65 -15.10 -12.07 -0.41
N ARG A 66 -15.06 -10.75 -0.55
CA ARG A 66 -14.76 -10.10 -1.84
C ARG A 66 -13.29 -9.70 -2.00
N GLY A 67 -12.54 -9.60 -0.91
CA GLY A 67 -11.17 -9.09 -0.92
C GLY A 67 -11.06 -7.73 -1.59
N VAL A 68 -9.91 -7.46 -2.20
CA VAL A 68 -9.62 -6.19 -2.90
C VAL A 68 -10.12 -6.18 -4.35
N ASP A 69 -10.44 -7.34 -4.92
CA ASP A 69 -10.80 -7.48 -6.35
C ASP A 69 -12.13 -6.80 -6.69
N GLY A 70 -12.98 -6.59 -5.69
CA GLY A 70 -14.28 -5.93 -5.85
C GLY A 70 -14.25 -4.41 -5.91
N LEU A 71 -13.07 -3.78 -5.80
CA LEU A 71 -12.91 -2.33 -5.75
C LEU A 71 -12.53 -1.76 -7.12
N ASP A 72 -13.12 -0.62 -7.48
CA ASP A 72 -12.66 0.19 -8.61
C ASP A 72 -11.35 0.93 -8.27
N LEU A 73 -10.73 1.52 -9.28
CA LEU A 73 -9.43 2.18 -9.13
C LEU A 73 -9.50 3.42 -8.24
N ASP A 74 -10.60 4.16 -8.26
CA ASP A 74 -10.77 5.34 -7.42
C ASP A 74 -10.83 4.97 -5.93
N ALA A 75 -11.59 3.93 -5.59
CA ALA A 75 -11.63 3.39 -4.23
C ALA A 75 -10.26 2.86 -3.77
N LYS A 76 -9.52 2.17 -4.65
CA LYS A 76 -8.15 1.70 -4.35
C LYS A 76 -7.20 2.87 -4.09
N ILE A 77 -7.27 3.94 -4.89
CA ILE A 77 -6.46 5.15 -4.71
C ILE A 77 -6.80 5.83 -3.39
N GLU A 78 -8.09 5.99 -3.07
CA GLU A 78 -8.52 6.59 -1.81
C GLU A 78 -8.01 5.80 -0.60
N LEU A 79 -8.08 4.46 -0.64
CA LEU A 79 -7.58 3.60 0.45
C LEU A 79 -6.07 3.70 0.62
N ILE A 80 -5.29 3.81 -0.46
CA ILE A 80 -3.85 4.07 -0.37
C ILE A 80 -3.56 5.44 0.23
N GLU A 81 -4.32 6.47 -0.15
CA GLU A 81 -4.18 7.81 0.42
C GLU A 81 -4.53 7.83 1.92
N GLN A 82 -5.55 7.08 2.33
CA GLN A 82 -5.91 6.89 3.74
C GLN A 82 -4.79 6.18 4.50
N ALA A 83 -4.25 5.08 3.97
CA ALA A 83 -3.09 4.40 4.55
C ALA A 83 -1.89 5.35 4.71
N GLY A 84 -1.66 6.23 3.74
CA GLY A 84 -0.62 7.26 3.79
C GLY A 84 -0.77 8.25 4.97
N ARG A 85 -1.99 8.52 5.44
CA ARG A 85 -2.23 9.38 6.63
C ARG A 85 -1.72 8.76 7.93
N HIS A 86 -1.43 7.46 7.91
CA HIS A 86 -0.94 6.69 9.04
C HIS A 86 0.53 6.30 8.93
N ALA A 87 1.16 6.67 7.82
CA ALA A 87 2.54 6.32 7.52
C ALA A 87 3.43 7.56 7.55
N GLU A 88 4.71 7.34 7.79
CA GLU A 88 5.73 8.37 7.73
C GLU A 88 7.01 7.83 7.09
N GLY A 89 7.95 8.74 6.81
CA GLY A 89 9.28 8.39 6.34
C GLY A 89 9.28 7.54 5.07
N TRP A 90 9.97 6.40 5.14
CA TRP A 90 10.09 5.45 4.03
C TRP A 90 8.73 4.90 3.59
N VAL A 91 7.91 4.44 4.54
CA VAL A 91 6.63 3.76 4.26
C VAL A 91 5.70 4.70 3.49
N LEU A 92 5.62 5.97 3.89
CA LEU A 92 4.82 6.96 3.17
C LEU A 92 5.29 7.13 1.73
N GLY A 93 6.61 7.25 1.50
CA GLY A 93 7.15 7.36 0.15
C GLY A 93 6.79 6.16 -0.73
N MET A 94 6.76 4.96 -0.16
CA MET A 94 6.38 3.75 -0.89
C MET A 94 4.90 3.63 -1.17
N LEU A 95 4.04 4.01 -0.22
CA LEU A 95 2.58 4.08 -0.46
C LEU A 95 2.25 5.09 -1.56
N GLU A 96 3.01 6.18 -1.66
CA GLU A 96 2.85 7.12 -2.77
C GLU A 96 3.30 6.55 -4.12
N ILE A 97 4.35 5.71 -4.16
CA ILE A 97 4.71 4.96 -5.37
C ILE A 97 3.59 3.98 -5.74
N SER A 98 3.03 3.24 -4.78
CA SER A 98 1.84 2.40 -4.99
C SER A 98 0.68 3.19 -5.59
N ARG A 99 0.42 4.40 -5.07
CA ARG A 99 -0.59 5.29 -5.62
C ARG A 99 -0.28 5.69 -7.07
N ALA A 100 0.97 6.01 -7.39
CA ALA A 100 1.37 6.36 -8.75
C ALA A 100 1.12 5.20 -9.74
N LEU A 101 1.35 3.96 -9.33
CA LEU A 101 1.04 2.78 -10.15
C LEU A 101 -0.47 2.62 -10.40
N LEU A 102 -1.30 2.84 -9.39
CA LEU A 102 -2.77 2.84 -9.57
C LEU A 102 -3.24 3.98 -10.48
N VAL A 103 -2.61 5.16 -10.39
CA VAL A 103 -2.85 6.28 -11.31
C VAL A 103 -2.42 5.93 -12.73
N ALA A 104 -1.32 5.18 -12.92
CA ALA A 104 -0.93 4.70 -14.24
C ALA A 104 -2.03 3.84 -14.87
N GLU A 105 -2.63 2.96 -14.08
CA GLU A 105 -3.72 2.08 -14.53
C GLU A 105 -4.98 2.88 -14.87
N ARG A 106 -5.31 3.91 -14.10
CA ARG A 106 -6.53 4.72 -14.29
C ARG A 106 -6.38 5.76 -15.41
N ASP A 107 -5.30 6.53 -15.38
CA ASP A 107 -5.13 7.77 -16.16
C ASP A 107 -4.02 7.66 -17.22
N GLY A 108 -3.29 6.55 -17.23
CA GLY A 108 -2.19 6.28 -18.16
C GLY A 108 -0.80 6.65 -17.62
N PRO A 109 0.26 6.24 -18.34
CA PRO A 109 1.64 6.30 -17.86
C PRO A 109 2.14 7.72 -17.57
N ASP A 110 1.77 8.71 -18.39
CA ASP A 110 2.21 10.11 -18.22
C ASP A 110 1.76 10.71 -16.88
N ALA A 111 0.58 10.32 -16.39
CA ALA A 111 0.08 10.75 -15.09
C ALA A 111 0.96 10.18 -13.95
N ALA A 112 1.31 8.90 -14.03
CA ALA A 112 2.20 8.27 -13.07
C ALA A 112 3.63 8.84 -13.12
N VAL A 113 4.16 9.16 -14.30
CA VAL A 113 5.47 9.84 -14.42
C VAL A 113 5.46 11.19 -13.69
N SER A 114 4.38 11.94 -13.82
CA SER A 114 4.21 13.22 -13.11
C SER A 114 4.18 13.06 -11.60
N GLU A 115 3.48 12.02 -11.11
CA GLU A 115 3.43 11.66 -9.68
C GLU A 115 4.81 11.24 -9.16
N LEU A 116 5.51 10.34 -9.85
CA LEU A 116 6.86 9.89 -9.48
C LEU A 116 7.86 11.06 -9.44
N ALA A 117 7.74 12.02 -10.37
CA ALA A 117 8.54 13.24 -10.35
C ALA A 117 8.22 14.13 -9.13
N ALA A 118 6.97 14.21 -8.71
CA ALA A 118 6.56 14.93 -7.51
C ALA A 118 7.06 14.23 -6.22
N ILE A 119 7.01 12.91 -6.17
CA ILE A 119 7.57 12.10 -5.07
C ILE A 119 9.08 12.35 -4.95
N ARG A 120 9.82 12.29 -6.06
CA ARG A 120 11.27 12.58 -6.09
C ARG A 120 11.61 13.94 -5.49
N LYS A 121 10.80 14.97 -5.76
CA LYS A 121 10.98 16.32 -5.19
C LYS A 121 10.66 16.40 -3.71
N ARG A 122 9.71 15.60 -3.20
CA ARG A 122 9.31 15.58 -1.78
C ARG A 122 10.30 14.80 -0.91
N TYR A 123 10.98 13.80 -1.45
CA TYR A 123 11.90 12.94 -0.71
C TYR A 123 13.35 12.96 -1.22
N PRO A 124 14.00 14.14 -1.40
CA PRO A 124 15.33 14.21 -2.01
C PRO A 124 16.43 13.49 -1.21
N GLN A 125 16.23 13.30 0.09
CA GLN A 125 17.17 12.65 1.00
C GLN A 125 16.88 11.16 1.26
N ARG A 126 15.78 10.61 0.76
CA ARG A 126 15.41 9.21 0.98
C ARG A 126 15.92 8.36 -0.17
N GLY A 127 17.23 8.03 -0.14
CA GLY A 127 17.91 7.36 -1.26
C GLY A 127 17.23 6.06 -1.72
N PHE A 128 16.66 5.28 -0.81
CA PHE A 128 15.93 4.07 -1.17
C PHE A 128 14.62 4.38 -1.94
N VAL A 129 13.97 5.53 -1.72
CA VAL A 129 12.67 5.85 -2.37
C VAL A 129 12.96 6.21 -3.80
N LEU A 130 14.02 6.99 -3.97
CA LEU A 130 14.57 7.34 -5.27
C LEU A 130 14.97 6.09 -6.06
N ALA A 131 15.63 5.13 -5.40
CA ALA A 131 16.01 3.87 -6.04
C ALA A 131 14.79 3.03 -6.47
N CYS A 132 13.73 2.97 -5.66
CA CYS A 132 12.49 2.29 -6.03
C CYS A 132 11.75 3.01 -7.16
N ILE A 133 11.73 4.35 -7.18
CA ILE A 133 11.22 5.09 -8.34
C ILE A 133 12.00 4.71 -9.60
N ASP A 134 13.33 4.69 -9.53
CA ASP A 134 14.17 4.31 -10.68
C ASP A 134 13.87 2.87 -11.15
N ASP A 135 13.64 1.94 -10.21
CA ASP A 135 13.32 0.55 -10.52
C ASP A 135 11.94 0.40 -11.16
N VAL A 136 10.92 1.08 -10.63
CA VAL A 136 9.57 1.13 -11.23
C VAL A 136 9.64 1.65 -12.66
N GLN A 137 10.35 2.76 -12.90
CA GLN A 137 10.52 3.33 -14.25
C GLN A 137 11.33 2.42 -15.19
N ARG A 138 12.16 1.52 -14.65
CA ARG A 138 12.92 0.53 -15.42
C ARG A 138 12.07 -0.67 -15.80
N VAL A 139 11.26 -1.17 -14.87
CA VAL A 139 10.39 -2.33 -15.07
C VAL A 139 9.19 -1.97 -15.96
N HIS A 140 8.64 -0.79 -15.76
CA HIS A 140 7.55 -0.23 -16.56
C HIS A 140 8.14 0.76 -17.56
N THR A 141 8.58 0.26 -18.72
CA THR A 141 9.28 1.08 -19.73
C THR A 141 8.45 2.26 -20.26
N ASP A 142 7.14 2.17 -20.15
CA ASP A 142 6.16 3.22 -20.42
C ASP A 142 6.19 4.36 -19.38
N LEU A 143 6.70 4.10 -18.17
CA LEU A 143 6.92 5.09 -17.10
C LEU A 143 8.32 5.73 -17.12
N ALA A 144 9.14 5.43 -18.14
CA ALA A 144 10.44 6.07 -18.30
C ALA A 144 10.24 7.54 -18.77
N PRO A 145 11.03 8.51 -18.25
CA PRO A 145 10.93 9.89 -18.71
C PRO A 145 11.32 9.99 -20.18
N ALA A 146 10.60 10.83 -20.94
CA ALA A 146 10.97 11.17 -22.31
C ALA A 146 12.38 11.78 -22.32
N ARG A 147 13.26 11.22 -23.17
CA ARG A 147 14.66 11.64 -23.31
C ARG A 147 14.78 13.04 -23.90
#